data_AF-A0A4R5VSX3-F1
#
_entry.id   AF-A0A4R5VSX3-F1
#
_cell.length_a   1.000
_cell.length_b   1.000
_cell.length_c   1.000
_cell.angle_alpha   90.00
_cell.angle_beta   90.00
_cell.angle_gamma   90.00
#
_symmetry.space_group_name_H-M   'P 1'
#
loop_
_entity.id
_entity.type
_entity.pdbx_description
1 polymer ?
#
loop_
_entity_poly.entity_id
_entity_poly.type
_entity_poly.pdbx_seq_one_letter_code
_entity_poly.pdbx_strand_id
1 'polypeptide(L)'
;MDKPDKNGRTITIKLNGEPHTFQEEIKEEEKIETRQLQPEVIDVESNQKEKDVFLETAAAQESMDESFDWIIPETEEHEIQEYKIVHHQKNKNSTLPKIASFTTNTKNKDGKGFQSIIISAVFAIILGTGFGFLMLKLVLTEHSNKPATEQVLTEEQGGQKAETPAATGATASVKPITTFVIQGGVFSSKEGAQATAVQLAEKEVPAQSVEIDGKQYLFLGVASTIDDAKKLGSKYKDAGITDVWAKSLSVDQKDINGVNAADKTFLDTVGAVYQDLTEVTAVALLSESIPEESFKTVSALIAKTDSTALKNTKVKSLQNFLAIAAEKVANYQKNKDQNNLVEAQQNLLNFLSLYYSL
;
A
#
# COMPACT_ATOMS: atom_id res chain seq x y z
N MET A 1 60.05 36.41 41.63
CA MET A 1 59.78 34.97 41.43
C MET A 1 59.14 34.47 42.70
N ASP A 2 57.87 34.09 42.62
CA ASP A 2 56.99 33.96 43.77
C ASP A 2 56.66 32.51 44.12
N LYS A 3 56.57 32.25 45.44
CA LYS A 3 55.58 31.37 46.07
C LYS A 3 55.30 31.89 47.48
N PRO A 4 54.03 31.91 47.90
CA PRO A 4 53.71 31.38 49.23
C PRO A 4 52.49 30.44 49.23
N ASP A 5 52.34 29.73 50.34
CA ASP A 5 51.47 28.56 50.49
C ASP A 5 49.98 28.84 50.74
N LYS A 6 49.21 27.73 50.66
CA LYS A 6 47.77 27.62 50.86
C LYS A 6 47.31 28.18 52.22
N ASN A 7 46.32 29.07 52.20
CA ASN A 7 45.53 29.44 53.37
C ASN A 7 44.04 29.16 53.11
N GLY A 8 43.53 28.03 53.62
CA GLY A 8 42.09 27.83 53.78
C GLY A 8 41.62 28.49 55.07
N ARG A 9 40.61 29.37 55.00
CA ARG A 9 39.96 29.97 56.17
C ARG A 9 38.45 29.75 56.10
N THR A 10 37.95 28.84 56.91
CA THR A 10 36.51 28.62 57.13
C THR A 10 35.92 29.81 57.89
N ILE A 11 34.71 30.25 57.51
CA ILE A 11 33.93 31.22 58.30
C ILE A 11 32.81 30.46 59.01
N THR A 12 32.78 30.58 60.34
CA THR A 12 31.73 30.00 61.20
C THR A 12 31.06 31.14 61.95
N ILE A 13 29.72 31.19 61.94
CA ILE A 13 28.93 32.22 62.63
C ILE A 13 28.07 31.53 63.70
N LYS A 14 27.91 32.18 64.86
CA LYS A 14 27.04 31.73 65.97
C LYS A 14 26.09 32.85 66.37
N LEU A 15 24.81 32.55 66.55
CA LEU A 15 23.81 33.40 67.20
C LEU A 15 22.93 32.50 68.10
N ASN A 16 22.62 32.97 69.31
CA ASN A 16 21.96 32.21 70.40
C ASN A 16 22.72 30.98 70.95
N GLY A 17 24.06 30.98 70.89
CA GLY A 17 24.91 30.04 71.64
C GLY A 17 25.25 28.73 70.90
N GLU A 18 24.36 28.22 70.06
CA GLU A 18 24.57 27.03 69.23
C GLU A 18 24.46 27.34 67.72
N PRO A 19 25.32 26.76 66.85
CA PRO A 19 25.32 27.06 65.41
C PRO A 19 24.46 26.10 64.55
N HIS A 20 23.66 26.67 63.65
CA HIS A 20 23.02 26.02 62.49
C HIS A 20 23.20 26.92 61.24
N THR A 21 23.06 26.36 60.03
CA THR A 21 22.10 26.84 58.99
C THR A 21 22.12 25.93 57.75
N PHE A 22 20.90 25.60 57.29
CA PHE A 22 20.44 24.77 56.17
C PHE A 22 19.09 25.39 55.71
N GLN A 23 18.57 25.30 54.49
CA GLN A 23 19.03 24.81 53.16
C GLN A 23 18.01 25.34 52.11
N GLU A 24 18.36 25.54 50.82
CA GLU A 24 17.32 25.79 49.79
C GLU A 24 17.67 25.17 48.42
N GLU A 25 16.66 24.67 47.73
CA GLU A 25 16.71 23.81 46.53
C GLU A 25 15.87 24.44 45.41
N ILE A 26 16.36 24.47 44.16
CA ILE A 26 15.68 25.11 43.03
C ILE A 26 15.60 24.16 41.83
N LYS A 27 14.40 24.10 41.23
CA LYS A 27 14.06 23.46 39.95
C LYS A 27 13.97 24.52 38.83
N GLU A 28 13.98 24.06 37.58
CA GLU A 28 13.71 24.83 36.34
C GLU A 28 14.75 25.92 35.99
N GLU A 29 14.82 26.39 34.75
CA GLU A 29 14.98 25.69 33.45
C GLU A 29 15.57 26.73 32.45
N GLU A 30 16.01 26.29 31.26
CA GLU A 30 16.62 27.11 30.19
C GLU A 30 17.92 27.90 30.51
N LYS A 31 19.01 27.59 29.79
CA LYS A 31 19.42 28.38 28.60
C LYS A 31 20.77 27.92 28.00
N ILE A 32 20.69 27.38 26.77
CA ILE A 32 21.72 27.39 25.71
C ILE A 32 23.17 27.09 26.16
N GLU A 33 23.63 25.85 25.97
CA GLU A 33 25.05 25.51 26.09
C GLU A 33 25.66 25.13 24.72
N THR A 34 26.50 26.03 24.20
CA THR A 34 27.29 25.82 22.99
C THR A 34 28.74 25.52 23.37
N ARG A 35 29.18 24.26 23.29
CA ARG A 35 30.59 23.82 23.11
C ARG A 35 30.64 22.31 22.84
N GLN A 36 31.10 21.87 21.66
CA GLN A 36 32.52 21.60 21.37
C GLN A 36 33.10 20.54 22.31
N LEU A 37 32.91 19.27 21.93
CA LEU A 37 33.65 18.13 22.47
C LEU A 37 35.14 18.25 22.09
N GLN A 38 36.03 18.03 23.05
CA GLN A 38 37.44 17.73 22.81
C GLN A 38 37.81 16.42 23.51
N PRO A 39 38.80 15.68 22.98
CA PRO A 39 38.73 14.22 22.94
C PRO A 39 39.29 13.53 24.17
N GLU A 40 38.65 12.43 24.56
CA GLU A 40 39.22 11.45 25.47
C GLU A 40 40.15 10.52 24.68
N VAL A 41 41.41 10.45 25.11
CA VAL A 41 42.45 9.64 24.45
C VAL A 41 42.38 8.21 24.99
N ILE A 42 42.01 7.27 24.11
CA ILE A 42 42.12 5.84 24.38
C ILE A 42 43.35 5.32 23.64
N ASP A 43 44.43 5.01 24.37
CA ASP A 43 45.54 4.25 23.82
C ASP A 43 45.09 2.81 23.54
N VAL A 44 45.14 2.39 22.27
CA VAL A 44 44.98 0.99 21.87
C VAL A 44 46.24 0.55 21.14
N GLU A 45 46.91 -0.43 21.74
CA GLU A 45 48.19 -0.97 21.28
C GLU A 45 48.07 -1.67 19.92
N SER A 46 49.03 -1.39 19.03
CA SER A 46 48.96 -1.78 17.63
C SER A 46 49.34 -3.25 17.40
N ASN A 47 48.48 -4.00 16.72
CA ASN A 47 48.86 -5.27 16.10
C ASN A 47 48.48 -5.27 14.60
N GLN A 48 49.36 -5.85 13.79
CA GLN A 48 49.45 -5.58 12.35
C GLN A 48 48.45 -6.42 11.54
N LYS A 49 47.78 -5.77 10.57
CA LYS A 49 47.56 -6.32 9.22
C LYS A 49 47.17 -5.22 8.22
N GLU A 50 48.02 -5.01 7.23
CA GLU A 50 47.82 -4.06 6.13
C GLU A 50 47.02 -4.67 4.97
N LYS A 51 46.50 -3.78 4.09
CA LYS A 51 45.96 -4.00 2.72
C LYS A 51 44.63 -4.81 2.69
N ASP A 52 43.51 -4.24 2.26
CA ASP A 52 43.32 -3.53 0.99
C ASP A 52 42.47 -2.25 1.11
N VAL A 53 42.95 -1.16 0.49
CA VAL A 53 42.14 0.03 0.16
C VAL A 53 42.15 0.15 -1.35
N PHE A 54 41.10 -0.34 -2.01
CA PHE A 54 40.91 -0.14 -3.44
C PHE A 54 40.16 1.18 -3.69
N LEU A 55 40.72 1.98 -4.59
CA LEU A 55 40.18 3.27 -5.03
C LEU A 55 39.14 3.05 -6.13
N GLU A 56 37.86 3.33 -5.84
CA GLU A 56 36.81 3.40 -6.87
C GLU A 56 35.98 4.69 -6.75
N THR A 57 36.66 5.84 -6.85
CA THR A 57 36.04 7.13 -7.14
C THR A 57 36.16 7.38 -8.65
N ALA A 58 35.11 7.06 -9.42
CA ALA A 58 35.14 7.12 -10.89
C ALA A 58 33.83 7.63 -11.53
N ALA A 59 33.05 8.46 -10.83
CA ALA A 59 31.77 9.00 -11.32
C ALA A 59 31.60 10.52 -11.08
N ALA A 60 32.71 11.25 -10.97
CA ALA A 60 32.71 12.70 -10.73
C ALA A 60 33.82 13.41 -11.52
N GLN A 61 33.79 13.29 -12.85
CA GLN A 61 34.43 14.27 -13.73
C GLN A 61 33.62 14.43 -15.01
N GLU A 62 33.42 15.68 -15.41
CA GLU A 62 32.47 16.10 -16.44
C GLU A 62 32.97 15.77 -17.85
N SER A 63 32.06 15.35 -18.73
CA SER A 63 32.19 15.51 -20.17
C SER A 63 30.92 16.17 -20.70
N MET A 64 30.97 17.50 -20.79
CA MET A 64 30.09 18.22 -21.73
C MET A 64 30.66 18.09 -23.15
N ASP A 65 29.79 18.23 -24.15
CA ASP A 65 30.06 18.11 -25.58
C ASP A 65 30.46 16.71 -26.13
N GLU A 66 29.49 15.79 -26.12
CA GLU A 66 29.29 14.86 -27.26
C GLU A 66 27.87 15.04 -27.81
N SER A 67 27.70 16.02 -28.70
CA SER A 67 26.46 16.22 -29.45
C SER A 67 26.26 15.09 -30.47
N PHE A 68 25.14 14.37 -30.37
CA PHE A 68 24.78 13.32 -31.34
C PHE A 68 24.47 13.95 -32.71
N ASP A 69 25.40 13.78 -33.65
CA ASP A 69 25.22 14.26 -35.02
C ASP A 69 24.33 13.30 -35.84
N TRP A 70 23.21 13.82 -36.34
CA TRP A 70 22.14 13.02 -36.95
C TRP A 70 22.41 12.86 -38.46
N ILE A 71 23.25 11.90 -38.82
CA ILE A 71 23.59 11.60 -40.23
C ILE A 71 22.37 10.98 -40.93
N ILE A 72 21.63 11.82 -41.64
CA ILE A 72 20.63 11.38 -42.62
C ILE A 72 21.38 10.91 -43.88
N PRO A 73 21.23 9.65 -44.32
CA PRO A 73 21.86 9.20 -45.56
C PRO A 73 21.22 9.91 -46.76
N GLU A 74 22.04 10.53 -47.60
CA GLU A 74 21.59 11.18 -48.83
C GLU A 74 21.09 10.13 -49.84
N THR A 75 19.78 10.15 -50.13
CA THR A 75 19.22 9.46 -51.29
C THR A 75 19.47 10.29 -52.54
N GLU A 76 20.54 10.01 -53.28
CA GLU A 76 20.65 10.48 -54.66
C GLU A 76 19.67 9.74 -55.56
N GLU A 77 18.91 10.51 -56.32
CA GLU A 77 17.86 10.06 -57.23
C GLU A 77 18.50 9.36 -58.44
N HIS A 78 18.34 8.04 -58.58
CA HIS A 78 18.62 7.35 -59.84
C HIS A 78 17.41 6.54 -60.30
N GLU A 79 16.92 6.97 -61.46
CA GLU A 79 15.69 6.55 -62.12
C GLU A 79 15.75 5.09 -62.63
N ILE A 80 14.59 4.42 -62.66
CA ILE A 80 14.48 3.00 -63.00
C ILE A 80 14.67 2.80 -64.51
N GLN A 81 15.64 1.97 -64.94
CA GLN A 81 15.69 1.43 -66.31
C GLN A 81 15.96 -0.08 -66.37
N GLU A 82 14.86 -0.80 -66.60
CA GLU A 82 14.62 -1.84 -67.62
C GLU A 82 15.70 -2.90 -68.02
N TYR A 83 15.20 -4.08 -68.36
CA TYR A 83 15.92 -5.34 -68.54
C TYR A 83 16.83 -5.43 -69.78
N LYS A 84 17.90 -6.26 -69.68
CA LYS A 84 18.33 -7.10 -70.81
C LYS A 84 19.07 -8.38 -70.38
N ILE A 85 18.57 -9.52 -70.84
CA ILE A 85 19.18 -10.85 -70.60
C ILE A 85 20.21 -11.13 -71.70
N VAL A 86 21.47 -11.43 -71.34
CA VAL A 86 22.42 -12.16 -72.22
C VAL A 86 23.25 -13.15 -71.37
N HIS A 87 23.52 -14.32 -71.93
CA HIS A 87 24.11 -15.49 -71.24
C HIS A 87 25.66 -15.51 -71.29
N HIS A 88 26.27 -16.37 -70.44
CA HIS A 88 27.51 -17.17 -70.61
C HIS A 88 28.88 -16.44 -70.89
N GLN A 89 30.08 -16.87 -70.46
CA GLN A 89 30.59 -18.18 -69.99
C GLN A 89 31.70 -18.08 -68.88
N LYS A 90 31.63 -18.99 -67.89
CA LYS A 90 32.63 -20.01 -67.49
C LYS A 90 34.04 -19.66 -66.90
N ASN A 91 34.18 -20.02 -65.62
CA ASN A 91 35.36 -20.54 -64.87
C ASN A 91 36.57 -19.64 -64.52
N LYS A 92 36.75 -19.38 -63.21
CA LYS A 92 37.65 -20.20 -62.36
C LYS A 92 37.46 -19.94 -60.85
N ASN A 93 37.53 -21.02 -60.08
CA ASN A 93 38.01 -21.13 -58.69
C ASN A 93 37.54 -20.11 -57.63
N SER A 94 36.50 -20.46 -56.86
CA SER A 94 36.60 -20.51 -55.39
C SER A 94 35.45 -21.33 -54.79
N THR A 95 35.70 -22.00 -53.68
CA THR A 95 34.74 -22.91 -53.02
C THR A 95 33.64 -22.13 -52.31
N LEU A 96 32.38 -22.43 -52.65
CA LEU A 96 31.20 -21.92 -51.95
C LEU A 96 31.28 -22.24 -50.43
N PRO A 97 31.12 -21.25 -49.53
CA PRO A 97 30.76 -21.54 -48.15
C PRO A 97 29.36 -22.15 -48.14
N LYS A 98 29.21 -23.29 -47.45
CA LYS A 98 27.94 -24.01 -47.34
C LYS A 98 26.92 -23.15 -46.60
N ILE A 99 25.66 -23.25 -47.01
CA ILE A 99 24.50 -22.78 -46.24
C ILE A 99 24.61 -23.37 -44.83
N ALA A 100 24.78 -22.51 -43.84
CA ALA A 100 24.80 -22.92 -42.44
C ALA A 100 23.39 -23.33 -42.02
N SER A 101 23.13 -24.64 -42.05
CA SER A 101 21.90 -25.21 -41.51
C SER A 101 21.81 -24.86 -40.02
N PHE A 102 20.68 -24.32 -39.58
CA PHE A 102 20.43 -24.05 -38.16
C PHE A 102 20.48 -25.36 -37.36
N THR A 103 21.57 -25.56 -36.61
CA THR A 103 21.74 -26.72 -35.74
C THR A 103 20.95 -26.49 -34.45
N THR A 104 19.70 -26.94 -34.43
CA THR A 104 18.98 -27.08 -33.16
C THR A 104 19.71 -28.10 -32.30
N ASN A 105 20.35 -27.64 -31.23
CA ASN A 105 21.11 -28.48 -30.30
C ASN A 105 20.17 -29.28 -29.38
N THR A 106 19.37 -30.17 -29.97
CA THR A 106 18.58 -31.15 -29.23
C THR A 106 19.50 -32.26 -28.74
N LYS A 107 20.15 -32.03 -27.59
CA LYS A 107 20.84 -33.10 -26.87
C LYS A 107 19.82 -34.17 -26.48
N ASN A 108 19.86 -35.28 -27.21
CA ASN A 108 19.15 -36.50 -26.85
C ASN A 108 19.57 -36.90 -25.43
N LYS A 109 18.61 -36.87 -24.51
CA LYS A 109 18.76 -37.37 -23.15
C LYS A 109 17.85 -38.57 -23.03
N ASP A 110 18.39 -39.71 -23.47
CA ASP A 110 17.67 -40.97 -23.54
C ASP A 110 17.07 -41.34 -22.17
N GLY A 111 15.84 -41.88 -22.19
CA GLY A 111 15.19 -42.45 -21.01
C GLY A 111 14.24 -41.56 -20.20
N LYS A 112 14.01 -40.28 -20.55
CA LYS A 112 13.10 -39.39 -19.77
C LYS A 112 11.88 -38.79 -20.50
N GLY A 113 11.63 -39.17 -21.75
CA GLY A 113 10.51 -38.65 -22.56
C GLY A 113 9.12 -39.00 -22.01
N PHE A 114 8.89 -40.26 -21.60
CA PHE A 114 7.59 -40.72 -21.09
C PHE A 114 7.14 -39.98 -19.82
N GLN A 115 8.06 -39.57 -18.95
CA GLN A 115 7.70 -38.86 -17.72
C GLN A 115 7.11 -37.47 -18.03
N SER A 116 7.59 -36.79 -19.06
CA SER A 116 7.02 -35.51 -19.52
C SER A 116 5.61 -35.69 -20.12
N ILE A 117 5.40 -36.77 -20.88
CA ILE A 117 4.09 -37.11 -21.46
C ILE A 117 3.07 -37.45 -20.35
N ILE A 118 3.47 -38.21 -19.33
CA ILE A 118 2.62 -38.55 -18.19
C ILE A 118 2.29 -37.29 -17.37
N ILE A 119 3.27 -36.41 -17.10
CA ILE A 119 3.04 -35.13 -16.40
C ILE A 119 2.08 -34.25 -17.21
N SER A 120 2.26 -34.15 -18.53
CA SER A 120 1.37 -33.40 -19.42
C SER A 120 -0.05 -33.99 -19.44
N ALA A 121 -0.20 -35.31 -19.47
CA ALA A 121 -1.50 -35.97 -19.41
C ALA A 121 -2.21 -35.73 -18.07
N VAL A 122 -1.48 -35.81 -16.94
CA VAL A 122 -2.02 -35.48 -15.61
C VAL A 122 -2.44 -34.01 -15.53
N PHE A 123 -1.63 -33.09 -16.06
CA PHE A 123 -1.99 -31.66 -16.13
C PHE A 123 -3.22 -31.42 -17.01
N ALA A 124 -3.34 -32.11 -18.15
CA ALA A 124 -4.51 -32.02 -19.02
C ALA A 124 -5.78 -32.56 -18.35
N ILE A 125 -5.68 -33.63 -17.55
CA ILE A 125 -6.80 -34.15 -16.75
C ILE A 125 -7.18 -33.16 -15.65
N ILE A 126 -6.22 -32.59 -14.91
CA ILE A 126 -6.48 -31.61 -13.85
C ILE A 126 -7.09 -30.32 -14.41
N LEU A 127 -6.55 -29.76 -15.49
CA LEU A 127 -7.10 -28.56 -16.13
C LEU A 127 -8.45 -28.85 -16.79
N GLY A 128 -8.61 -30.00 -17.46
CA GLY A 128 -9.87 -30.41 -18.09
C GLY A 128 -10.99 -30.65 -17.09
N THR A 129 -10.69 -31.32 -15.96
CA THR A 129 -11.67 -31.49 -14.87
C THR A 129 -11.91 -30.21 -14.09
N GLY A 130 -10.90 -29.35 -13.91
CA GLY A 130 -11.05 -28.03 -13.30
C GLY A 130 -11.97 -27.12 -14.10
N PHE A 131 -11.71 -26.94 -15.40
CA PHE A 131 -12.58 -26.17 -16.30
C PHE A 131 -13.95 -26.83 -16.49
N GLY A 132 -14.02 -28.16 -16.60
CA GLY A 132 -15.28 -28.90 -16.69
C GLY A 132 -16.14 -28.74 -15.43
N PHE A 133 -15.55 -28.81 -14.24
CA PHE A 133 -16.24 -28.59 -12.97
C PHE A 133 -16.67 -27.13 -12.78
N LEU A 134 -15.84 -26.16 -13.18
CA LEU A 134 -16.20 -24.75 -13.21
C LEU A 134 -17.40 -24.50 -14.12
N MET A 135 -17.39 -25.05 -15.34
CA MET A 135 -18.52 -24.93 -16.28
C MET A 135 -19.78 -25.61 -15.76
N LEU A 136 -19.65 -26.80 -15.15
CA LEU A 136 -20.76 -27.51 -14.52
C LEU A 136 -21.33 -26.70 -13.34
N LYS A 137 -20.48 -26.10 -12.51
CA LYS A 137 -20.89 -25.19 -11.43
C LYS A 137 -21.60 -23.95 -11.98
N LEU A 138 -21.09 -23.34 -13.05
CA LEU A 138 -21.69 -22.14 -13.65
C LEU A 138 -23.09 -22.46 -14.21
N VAL A 139 -23.22 -23.53 -15.00
CA VAL A 139 -24.52 -23.99 -15.56
C VAL A 139 -25.52 -24.39 -14.47
N LEU A 140 -25.10 -25.13 -13.43
CA LEU A 140 -25.99 -25.46 -12.31
C LEU A 140 -26.38 -24.21 -11.51
N THR A 141 -25.47 -23.24 -11.33
CA THR A 141 -25.78 -22.01 -10.59
C THR A 141 -26.77 -21.12 -11.35
N GLU A 142 -26.67 -21.06 -12.69
CA GLU A 142 -27.66 -20.38 -13.53
C GLU A 142 -29.02 -21.11 -13.56
N HIS A 143 -29.04 -22.45 -13.47
CA HIS A 143 -30.29 -23.24 -13.40
C HIS A 143 -30.87 -23.43 -11.98
N SER A 144 -30.13 -23.09 -10.91
CA SER A 144 -30.63 -23.17 -9.52
C SER A 144 -31.55 -22.02 -9.10
N ASN A 145 -31.97 -21.15 -10.04
CA ASN A 145 -33.09 -20.23 -9.84
C ASN A 145 -34.46 -20.92 -10.07
N LYS A 146 -34.74 -22.01 -9.33
CA LYS A 146 -36.10 -22.42 -8.95
C LYS A 146 -36.08 -23.46 -7.82
N PRO A 147 -36.95 -23.34 -6.80
CA PRO A 147 -36.93 -24.22 -5.62
C PRO A 147 -37.73 -25.51 -5.83
N ALA A 148 -37.08 -26.64 -5.57
CA ALA A 148 -37.66 -27.97 -5.38
C ALA A 148 -36.54 -28.89 -4.81
N THR A 149 -36.73 -29.74 -3.81
CA THR A 149 -37.86 -30.00 -2.92
C THR A 149 -37.32 -30.68 -1.66
N GLU A 150 -37.79 -30.31 -0.48
CA GLU A 150 -38.01 -31.27 0.61
C GLU A 150 -39.15 -30.78 1.52
N GLN A 151 -40.36 -30.75 0.93
CA GLN A 151 -41.59 -30.64 1.71
C GLN A 151 -41.94 -32.04 2.22
N VAL A 152 -41.69 -32.29 3.50
CA VAL A 152 -42.47 -33.30 4.23
C VAL A 152 -43.84 -32.68 4.50
N LEU A 153 -44.87 -33.27 3.90
CA LEU A 153 -46.26 -32.92 4.13
C LEU A 153 -46.68 -33.28 5.56
N THR A 154 -46.97 -32.27 6.38
CA THR A 154 -48.01 -32.39 7.40
C THR A 154 -49.00 -31.25 7.20
N GLU A 155 -50.23 -31.64 6.90
CA GLU A 155 -51.37 -30.77 6.66
C GLU A 155 -52.12 -30.56 7.98
N GLU A 156 -52.21 -29.32 8.48
CA GLU A 156 -53.30 -28.89 9.37
C GLU A 156 -53.74 -27.46 9.06
N GLN A 157 -55.06 -27.29 8.91
CA GLN A 157 -55.71 -25.99 8.83
C GLN A 157 -55.75 -25.33 10.22
N GLY A 158 -55.39 -24.06 10.31
CA GLY A 158 -55.50 -23.33 11.58
C GLY A 158 -55.23 -21.84 11.44
N GLY A 159 -56.21 -21.08 10.97
CA GLY A 159 -56.11 -19.62 10.92
C GLY A 159 -56.14 -19.02 12.32
N GLN A 160 -54.97 -18.71 12.89
CA GLN A 160 -54.85 -17.84 14.05
C GLN A 160 -53.81 -16.74 13.83
N LYS A 161 -54.20 -15.54 14.23
CA LYS A 161 -53.43 -14.30 14.20
C LYS A 161 -52.28 -14.39 15.21
N ALA A 162 -51.15 -14.92 14.78
CA ALA A 162 -49.92 -14.93 15.58
C ALA A 162 -49.25 -13.55 15.54
N GLU A 163 -48.82 -13.09 16.70
CA GLU A 163 -48.08 -11.83 16.88
C GLU A 163 -46.74 -11.89 16.14
N THR A 164 -46.31 -10.74 15.62
CA THR A 164 -45.00 -10.56 14.99
C THR A 164 -43.90 -11.06 15.92
N PRO A 165 -43.15 -12.14 15.59
CA PRO A 165 -41.99 -12.53 16.38
C PRO A 165 -40.98 -11.38 16.34
N ALA A 166 -40.47 -10.99 17.50
CA ALA A 166 -39.47 -9.93 17.61
C ALA A 166 -38.30 -10.21 16.66
N ALA A 167 -37.87 -9.18 15.92
CA ALA A 167 -36.99 -9.33 14.77
C ALA A 167 -35.65 -10.01 15.12
N THR A 168 -35.56 -11.32 14.87
CA THR A 168 -34.30 -12.03 14.65
C THR A 168 -33.64 -11.36 13.46
N GLY A 169 -32.56 -10.62 13.71
CA GLY A 169 -32.01 -9.71 12.72
C GLY A 169 -31.54 -10.44 11.48
N ALA A 170 -31.90 -9.91 10.30
CA ALA A 170 -31.47 -10.49 9.04
C ALA A 170 -29.94 -10.49 8.94
N THR A 171 -29.42 -11.43 8.16
CA THR A 171 -28.02 -11.49 7.76
C THR A 171 -27.81 -10.81 6.41
N ALA A 172 -26.62 -10.27 6.16
CA ALA A 172 -26.20 -9.77 4.86
C ALA A 172 -24.72 -10.02 4.62
N SER A 173 -24.39 -10.43 3.41
CA SER A 173 -23.02 -10.54 2.95
C SER A 173 -22.51 -9.18 2.46
N VAL A 174 -21.28 -8.87 2.82
CA VAL A 174 -20.51 -7.71 2.38
C VAL A 174 -19.63 -8.13 1.23
N LYS A 175 -19.70 -7.43 0.09
CA LYS A 175 -18.91 -7.77 -1.12
C LYS A 175 -17.41 -7.64 -0.85
N PRO A 176 -16.55 -8.45 -1.49
CA PRO A 176 -15.11 -8.29 -1.34
C PRO A 176 -14.65 -6.96 -1.97
N ILE A 177 -13.65 -6.33 -1.34
CA ILE A 177 -12.98 -5.12 -1.87
C ILE A 177 -11.51 -5.45 -2.08
N THR A 178 -10.93 -5.01 -3.20
CA THR A 178 -9.47 -4.88 -3.32
C THR A 178 -9.11 -3.41 -3.39
N THR A 179 -8.11 -3.00 -2.61
CA THR A 179 -7.61 -1.64 -2.52
C THR A 179 -6.08 -1.66 -2.44
N PHE A 180 -5.41 -0.56 -2.79
CA PHE A 180 -3.96 -0.45 -2.65
C PHE A 180 -3.66 0.42 -1.44
N VAL A 181 -2.91 -0.13 -0.50
CA VAL A 181 -2.50 0.55 0.74
C VAL A 181 -1.04 0.93 0.65
N ILE A 182 -0.69 2.05 1.27
CA ILE A 182 0.68 2.35 1.65
C ILE A 182 0.89 1.73 3.03
N GLN A 183 1.88 0.86 3.19
CA GLN A 183 2.24 0.24 4.45
C GLN A 183 3.52 0.89 5.00
N GLY A 184 3.52 1.18 6.31
CA GLY A 184 4.61 1.81 7.06
C GLY A 184 5.05 1.03 8.30
N GLY A 185 4.86 -0.30 8.29
CA GLY A 185 5.32 -1.18 9.37
C GLY A 185 4.45 -2.42 9.60
N VAL A 186 4.98 -3.34 10.42
CA VAL A 186 4.25 -4.47 11.03
C VAL A 186 4.70 -4.58 12.49
N PHE A 187 3.74 -4.62 13.40
CA PHE A 187 3.98 -4.66 14.84
C PHE A 187 3.41 -5.94 15.45
N SER A 188 4.03 -6.44 16.50
CA SER A 188 3.54 -7.57 17.30
C SER A 188 2.52 -7.16 18.36
N SER A 189 2.43 -5.86 18.70
CA SER A 189 1.50 -5.31 19.67
C SER A 189 0.70 -4.14 19.08
N LYS A 190 -0.49 -3.92 19.63
CA LYS A 190 -1.39 -2.82 19.21
C LYS A 190 -0.87 -1.47 19.69
N GLU A 191 -0.30 -1.47 20.89
CA GLU A 191 0.29 -0.31 21.57
C GLU A 191 1.46 0.24 20.75
N GLY A 192 2.30 -0.64 20.18
CA GLY A 192 3.41 -0.24 19.31
C GLY A 192 2.92 0.42 18.02
N ALA A 193 1.96 -0.21 17.33
CA ALA A 193 1.38 0.34 16.11
C ALA A 193 0.67 1.69 16.36
N GLN A 194 -0.03 1.83 17.48
CA GLN A 194 -0.70 3.08 17.87
C GLN A 194 0.29 4.18 18.26
N ALA A 195 1.36 3.87 18.99
CA ALA A 195 2.41 4.84 19.32
C ALA A 195 3.08 5.40 18.04
N THR A 196 3.38 4.55 17.07
CA THR A 196 3.90 5.01 15.76
C THR A 196 2.83 5.79 14.98
N ALA A 197 1.56 5.39 15.00
CA ALA A 197 0.48 6.15 14.36
C ALA A 197 0.35 7.60 14.89
N VAL A 198 0.54 7.81 16.20
CA VAL A 198 0.57 9.16 16.79
C VAL A 198 1.76 9.98 16.29
N GLN A 199 2.97 9.41 16.27
CA GLN A 199 4.17 10.07 15.73
C GLN A 199 4.07 10.42 14.23
N LEU A 200 3.26 9.67 13.48
CA LEU A 200 2.98 9.93 12.07
C LEU A 200 1.95 11.06 11.90
N ALA A 201 0.92 11.09 12.75
CA ALA A 201 -0.06 12.17 12.77
C ALA A 201 0.57 13.54 13.11
N GLU A 202 1.57 13.57 13.99
CA GLU A 202 2.39 14.77 14.28
C GLU A 202 3.17 15.28 13.04
N LYS A 203 3.38 14.44 12.03
CA LYS A 203 4.01 14.77 10.74
C LYS A 203 3.00 14.95 9.61
N GLU A 204 1.71 15.12 9.94
CA GLU A 204 0.61 15.24 8.97
C GLU A 204 0.49 14.01 8.02
N VAL A 205 0.99 12.84 8.46
CA VAL A 205 0.84 11.56 7.74
C VAL A 205 -0.32 10.78 8.35
N PRO A 206 -1.36 10.44 7.57
CA PRO A 206 -2.49 9.68 8.08
C PRO A 206 -2.03 8.25 8.37
N ALA A 207 -2.51 7.66 9.46
CA ALA A 207 -2.01 6.36 9.95
C ALA A 207 -3.12 5.55 10.63
N GLN A 208 -3.22 4.26 10.31
CA GLN A 208 -4.16 3.34 10.95
C GLN A 208 -3.62 1.92 11.03
N SER A 209 -3.82 1.26 12.18
CA SER A 209 -3.51 -0.15 12.38
C SER A 209 -4.67 -1.04 11.93
N VAL A 210 -4.34 -2.15 11.26
CA VAL A 210 -5.27 -3.24 10.94
C VAL A 210 -4.68 -4.55 11.41
N GLU A 211 -5.47 -5.35 12.14
CA GLU A 211 -5.04 -6.66 12.61
C GLU A 211 -5.22 -7.72 11.51
N ILE A 212 -4.12 -8.34 11.11
CA ILE A 212 -4.08 -9.41 10.10
C ILE A 212 -3.19 -10.53 10.65
N ASP A 213 -3.71 -11.75 10.72
CA ASP A 213 -3.01 -12.94 11.21
C ASP A 213 -2.30 -12.76 12.57
N GLY A 214 -2.95 -12.05 13.50
CA GLY A 214 -2.43 -11.76 14.85
C GLY A 214 -1.28 -10.76 14.89
N LYS A 215 -1.04 -10.01 13.80
CA LYS A 215 -0.08 -8.90 13.72
C LYS A 215 -0.78 -7.61 13.36
N GLN A 216 -0.23 -6.49 13.79
CA GLN A 216 -0.78 -5.16 13.55
C GLN A 216 -0.05 -4.53 12.37
N TYR A 217 -0.72 -4.45 11.22
CA TYR A 217 -0.20 -3.82 10.01
C TYR A 217 -0.52 -2.33 10.07
N LEU A 218 0.49 -1.48 9.98
CA LEU A 218 0.32 -0.02 9.99
C LEU A 218 0.24 0.49 8.55
N PHE A 219 -0.90 1.07 8.18
CA PHE A 219 -1.13 1.66 6.87
C PHE A 219 -1.12 3.19 6.94
N LEU A 220 -0.47 3.83 5.97
CA LEU A 220 -0.23 5.27 5.86
C LEU A 220 -1.11 5.97 4.82
N GLY A 221 -2.00 5.24 4.16
CA GLY A 221 -2.90 5.77 3.14
C GLY A 221 -3.45 4.68 2.23
N VAL A 222 -4.42 5.07 1.41
CA VAL A 222 -5.11 4.22 0.42
C VAL A 222 -5.14 4.88 -0.95
N ALA A 223 -5.11 4.07 -2.01
CA ALA A 223 -5.25 4.49 -3.39
C ALA A 223 -6.04 3.45 -4.21
N SER A 224 -6.63 3.90 -5.32
CA SER A 224 -7.35 3.06 -6.28
C SER A 224 -6.43 2.27 -7.21
N THR A 225 -5.18 2.73 -7.38
CA THR A 225 -4.15 2.04 -8.19
C THR A 225 -2.87 1.78 -7.40
N ILE A 226 -2.13 0.74 -7.79
CA ILE A 226 -0.82 0.43 -7.20
C ILE A 226 0.20 1.54 -7.48
N ASP A 227 0.09 2.23 -8.61
CA ASP A 227 1.06 3.25 -9.00
C ASP A 227 0.82 4.57 -8.25
N ASP A 228 -0.42 4.91 -7.95
CA ASP A 228 -0.72 6.05 -7.07
C ASP A 228 -0.36 5.75 -5.62
N ALA A 229 -0.55 4.50 -5.15
CA ALA A 229 -0.02 4.06 -3.85
C ALA A 229 1.53 4.15 -3.80
N LYS A 230 2.25 3.82 -4.89
CA LYS A 230 3.70 4.01 -4.96
C LYS A 230 4.09 5.48 -4.92
N LYS A 231 3.43 6.35 -5.69
CA LYS A 231 3.71 7.80 -5.71
C LYS A 231 3.48 8.44 -4.34
N LEU A 232 2.36 8.11 -3.67
CA LEU A 232 2.10 8.54 -2.29
C LEU A 232 3.15 7.99 -1.32
N GLY A 233 3.54 6.72 -1.48
CA GLY A 233 4.63 6.11 -0.70
C GLY A 233 5.98 6.82 -0.89
N SER A 234 6.30 7.29 -2.10
CA SER A 234 7.49 8.13 -2.35
C SER A 234 7.36 9.50 -1.68
N LYS A 235 6.21 10.18 -1.81
CA LYS A 235 5.93 11.48 -1.14
C LYS A 235 6.17 11.40 0.38
N TYR A 236 5.80 10.27 1.01
CA TYR A 236 6.09 10.05 2.43
C TYR A 236 7.57 9.76 2.72
N LYS A 237 8.30 9.07 1.83
CA LYS A 237 9.77 8.91 1.97
C LYS A 237 10.51 10.24 1.87
N ASP A 238 10.09 11.08 0.94
CA ASP A 238 10.64 12.44 0.76
C ASP A 238 10.35 13.33 1.99
N ALA A 239 9.24 13.08 2.69
CA ALA A 239 8.90 13.66 4.00
C ALA A 239 9.62 13.00 5.20
N GLY A 240 10.59 12.11 4.96
CA GLY A 240 11.41 11.48 6.01
C GLY A 240 10.73 10.31 6.74
N ILE A 241 9.74 9.66 6.13
CA ILE A 241 9.14 8.41 6.62
C ILE A 241 9.92 7.22 6.03
N THR A 242 10.67 6.49 6.85
CA THR A 242 11.38 5.28 6.39
C THR A 242 10.43 4.10 6.23
N ASP A 243 10.89 3.06 5.53
CA ASP A 243 10.20 1.76 5.48
C ASP A 243 8.74 1.83 4.99
N VAL A 244 8.53 2.60 3.93
CA VAL A 244 7.23 2.76 3.26
C VAL A 244 7.15 1.90 1.99
N TRP A 245 6.09 1.09 1.84
CA TRP A 245 5.86 0.30 0.63
C TRP A 245 4.38 0.22 0.22
N ALA A 246 4.12 0.26 -1.08
CA ALA A 246 2.78 0.04 -1.63
C ALA A 246 2.45 -1.46 -1.68
N LYS A 247 1.24 -1.84 -1.27
CA LYS A 247 0.77 -3.23 -1.24
C LYS A 247 -0.71 -3.31 -1.63
N SER A 248 -1.10 -4.35 -2.36
CA SER A 248 -2.52 -4.69 -2.53
C SER A 248 -3.08 -5.35 -1.27
N LEU A 249 -4.22 -4.86 -0.78
CA LEU A 249 -5.00 -5.49 0.27
C LEU A 249 -6.36 -5.89 -0.30
N SER A 250 -6.68 -7.17 -0.23
CA SER A 250 -8.02 -7.69 -0.49
C SER A 250 -8.71 -7.97 0.84
N VAL A 251 -9.97 -7.55 0.94
CA VAL A 251 -10.88 -7.88 2.04
C VAL A 251 -11.91 -8.84 1.47
N ASP A 252 -11.96 -10.05 2.02
CA ASP A 252 -12.87 -11.09 1.57
C ASP A 252 -14.33 -10.80 1.94
N GLN A 253 -15.25 -11.53 1.32
CA GLN A 253 -16.67 -11.48 1.66
C GLN A 253 -16.90 -11.90 3.11
N LYS A 254 -17.71 -11.11 3.83
CA LYS A 254 -18.06 -11.35 5.24
C LYS A 254 -19.56 -11.19 5.49
N ASP A 255 -20.11 -12.00 6.39
CA ASP A 255 -21.53 -11.91 6.76
C ASP A 255 -21.73 -11.11 8.04
N ILE A 256 -22.64 -10.13 7.99
CA ILE A 256 -23.04 -9.29 9.11
C ILE A 256 -24.45 -9.65 9.56
N ASN A 257 -24.61 -9.89 10.86
CA ASN A 257 -25.88 -10.15 11.51
C ASN A 257 -26.54 -8.84 12.00
N GLY A 258 -27.86 -8.85 12.20
CA GLY A 258 -28.57 -7.74 12.82
C GLY A 258 -28.91 -6.57 11.89
N VAL A 259 -28.80 -6.77 10.57
CA VAL A 259 -29.04 -5.72 9.57
C VAL A 259 -30.53 -5.56 9.21
N ASN A 260 -30.92 -4.38 8.77
CA ASN A 260 -32.22 -4.11 8.13
C ASN A 260 -32.09 -4.01 6.59
N ALA A 261 -33.16 -3.60 5.90
CA ALA A 261 -33.15 -3.44 4.44
C ALA A 261 -32.29 -2.25 3.95
N ALA A 262 -32.17 -1.18 4.73
CA ALA A 262 -31.33 -0.02 4.39
C ALA A 262 -29.84 -0.37 4.53
N ASP A 263 -29.47 -1.05 5.63
CA ASP A 263 -28.13 -1.60 5.86
C ASP A 263 -27.69 -2.50 4.69
N LYS A 264 -28.59 -3.36 4.18
CA LYS A 264 -28.33 -4.22 3.00
C LYS A 264 -27.99 -3.41 1.75
N THR A 265 -28.87 -2.49 1.34
CA THR A 265 -28.68 -1.65 0.15
C THR A 265 -27.39 -0.81 0.23
N PHE A 266 -27.04 -0.33 1.43
CA PHE A 266 -25.78 0.37 1.64
C PHE A 266 -24.59 -0.59 1.49
N LEU A 267 -24.57 -1.74 2.18
CA LEU A 267 -23.48 -2.72 2.09
C LEU A 267 -23.27 -3.26 0.66
N ASP A 268 -24.32 -3.30 -0.16
CA ASP A 268 -24.25 -3.65 -1.58
C ASP A 268 -23.50 -2.64 -2.45
N THR A 269 -23.46 -1.36 -2.05
CA THR A 269 -22.88 -0.24 -2.82
C THR A 269 -21.62 0.35 -2.18
N VAL A 270 -21.42 0.17 -0.88
CA VAL A 270 -20.38 0.83 -0.09
C VAL A 270 -18.97 0.60 -0.62
N GLY A 271 -18.70 -0.58 -1.19
CA GLY A 271 -17.38 -0.90 -1.72
C GLY A 271 -17.01 -0.15 -2.98
N ALA A 272 -17.98 0.16 -3.85
CA ALA A 272 -17.76 1.02 -5.01
C ALA A 272 -17.55 2.48 -4.56
N VAL A 273 -18.44 2.99 -3.70
CA VAL A 273 -18.33 4.34 -3.12
C VAL A 273 -16.98 4.58 -2.43
N TYR A 274 -16.47 3.58 -1.70
CA TYR A 274 -15.15 3.61 -1.09
C TYR A 274 -14.01 3.66 -2.13
N GLN A 275 -14.08 2.84 -3.19
CA GLN A 275 -13.07 2.83 -4.25
C GLN A 275 -13.03 4.17 -4.99
N ASP A 276 -14.18 4.68 -5.40
CA ASP A 276 -14.29 5.96 -6.12
C ASP A 276 -13.82 7.15 -5.25
N LEU A 277 -14.16 7.16 -3.96
CA LEU A 277 -13.69 8.22 -3.03
C LEU A 277 -12.18 8.12 -2.78
N THR A 278 -11.65 6.89 -2.73
CA THR A 278 -10.21 6.63 -2.61
C THR A 278 -9.46 7.12 -3.85
N GLU A 279 -10.00 6.90 -5.06
CA GLU A 279 -9.44 7.44 -6.30
C GLU A 279 -9.39 8.97 -6.26
N VAL A 280 -10.53 9.62 -6.01
CA VAL A 280 -10.62 11.09 -5.93
C VAL A 280 -9.63 11.66 -4.91
N THR A 281 -9.52 11.05 -3.73
CA THR A 281 -8.62 11.53 -2.67
C THR A 281 -7.15 11.30 -3.00
N ALA A 282 -6.79 10.16 -3.60
CA ALA A 282 -5.43 9.88 -4.04
C ALA A 282 -4.98 10.81 -5.18
N VAL A 283 -5.85 11.02 -6.18
CA VAL A 283 -5.59 11.98 -7.28
C VAL A 283 -5.44 13.39 -6.74
N ALA A 284 -6.27 13.83 -5.78
CA ALA A 284 -6.14 15.14 -5.16
C ALA A 284 -4.81 15.32 -4.41
N LEU A 285 -4.32 14.29 -3.70
CA LEU A 285 -3.04 14.34 -2.98
C LEU A 285 -1.79 14.33 -3.88
N LEU A 286 -1.94 13.85 -5.12
CA LEU A 286 -0.86 13.73 -6.11
C LEU A 286 -0.84 14.84 -7.14
N SER A 287 -1.99 15.44 -7.45
CA SER A 287 -2.15 16.46 -8.51
C SER A 287 -2.67 17.81 -8.02
N GLU A 288 -3.00 17.93 -6.72
CA GLU A 288 -3.59 19.13 -6.08
C GLU A 288 -4.93 19.59 -6.70
N SER A 289 -5.54 18.69 -7.48
CA SER A 289 -6.77 18.90 -8.23
C SER A 289 -7.77 17.76 -7.95
N ILE A 290 -9.05 18.13 -7.80
CA ILE A 290 -10.14 17.18 -7.62
C ILE A 290 -10.78 16.93 -8.99
N PRO A 291 -10.99 15.66 -9.42
CA PRO A 291 -11.88 15.33 -10.52
C PRO A 291 -13.34 15.66 -10.14
N GLU A 292 -13.81 16.88 -10.46
CA GLU A 292 -15.06 17.44 -9.91
C GLU A 292 -16.30 16.58 -10.22
N GLU A 293 -16.43 16.06 -11.44
CA GLU A 293 -17.57 15.21 -11.84
C GLU A 293 -17.57 13.85 -11.10
N SER A 294 -16.39 13.24 -10.91
CA SER A 294 -16.25 12.02 -10.10
C SER A 294 -16.62 12.31 -8.65
N PHE A 295 -16.07 13.36 -8.06
CA PHE A 295 -16.34 13.73 -6.67
C PHE A 295 -17.82 14.07 -6.42
N LYS A 296 -18.46 14.78 -7.34
CA LYS A 296 -19.90 15.10 -7.32
C LYS A 296 -20.77 13.85 -7.42
N THR A 297 -20.37 12.87 -8.22
CA THR A 297 -21.05 11.58 -8.33
C THR A 297 -20.98 10.79 -7.02
N VAL A 298 -19.78 10.68 -6.45
CA VAL A 298 -19.52 9.95 -5.19
C VAL A 298 -20.21 10.60 -3.99
N SER A 299 -20.07 11.93 -3.84
CA SER A 299 -20.74 12.67 -2.77
C SER A 299 -22.28 12.58 -2.87
N ALA A 300 -22.84 12.57 -4.08
CA ALA A 300 -24.27 12.33 -4.28
C ALA A 300 -24.71 10.89 -3.95
N LEU A 301 -23.85 9.88 -4.10
CA LEU A 301 -24.12 8.51 -3.65
C LEU A 301 -24.09 8.40 -2.12
N ILE A 302 -23.11 9.03 -1.48
CA ILE A 302 -23.00 9.09 -0.01
C ILE A 302 -24.20 9.81 0.60
N ALA A 303 -24.59 10.97 0.05
CA ALA A 303 -25.72 11.77 0.52
C ALA A 303 -27.10 11.10 0.34
N LYS A 304 -27.24 10.14 -0.58
CA LYS A 304 -28.46 9.31 -0.70
C LYS A 304 -28.62 8.30 0.43
N THR A 305 -27.56 8.01 1.19
CA THR A 305 -27.61 7.07 2.30
C THR A 305 -28.01 7.79 3.57
N ASP A 306 -29.27 7.66 3.97
CA ASP A 306 -29.77 8.16 5.25
C ASP A 306 -29.18 7.35 6.42
N SER A 307 -28.27 7.98 7.19
CA SER A 307 -27.61 7.39 8.35
C SER A 307 -28.56 7.08 9.51
N THR A 308 -29.74 7.71 9.55
CA THR A 308 -30.78 7.45 10.56
C THR A 308 -31.56 6.18 10.26
N ALA A 309 -31.70 5.82 8.98
CA ALA A 309 -32.39 4.62 8.51
C ALA A 309 -31.57 3.32 8.71
N LEU A 310 -30.25 3.45 8.86
CA LEU A 310 -29.37 2.33 9.22
C LEU A 310 -29.70 1.82 10.63
N LYS A 311 -29.54 0.51 10.88
CA LYS A 311 -29.77 -0.10 12.21
C LYS A 311 -28.46 -0.57 12.84
N ASN A 312 -27.61 -1.23 12.07
CA ASN A 312 -26.36 -1.80 12.57
C ASN A 312 -25.31 -0.71 12.89
N THR A 313 -24.67 -0.80 14.06
CA THR A 313 -23.70 0.20 14.54
C THR A 313 -22.41 0.23 13.72
N LYS A 314 -21.86 -0.93 13.30
CA LYS A 314 -20.71 -0.97 12.40
C LYS A 314 -21.04 -0.30 11.06
N VAL A 315 -22.23 -0.58 10.52
CA VAL A 315 -22.70 -0.01 9.23
C VAL A 315 -22.86 1.51 9.31
N LYS A 316 -23.38 2.04 10.42
CA LYS A 316 -23.39 3.50 10.69
C LYS A 316 -21.99 4.10 10.72
N SER A 317 -21.04 3.47 11.39
CA SER A 317 -19.67 3.96 11.45
C SER A 317 -18.99 3.96 10.08
N LEU A 318 -19.23 2.94 9.23
CA LEU A 318 -18.76 2.91 7.85
C LEU A 318 -19.32 4.08 7.02
N GLN A 319 -20.64 4.33 7.10
CA GLN A 319 -21.28 5.46 6.41
C GLN A 319 -20.71 6.80 6.89
N ASN A 320 -20.51 6.95 8.21
CA ASN A 320 -19.98 8.16 8.81
C ASN A 320 -18.54 8.46 8.37
N PHE A 321 -17.66 7.45 8.30
CA PHE A 321 -16.30 7.65 7.79
C PHE A 321 -16.27 8.09 6.32
N LEU A 322 -17.13 7.53 5.46
CA LEU A 322 -17.25 7.99 4.07
C LEU A 322 -17.82 9.41 3.97
N ALA A 323 -18.82 9.75 4.81
CA ALA A 323 -19.40 11.08 4.86
C ALA A 323 -18.37 12.15 5.28
N ILE A 324 -17.60 11.89 6.35
CA ILE A 324 -16.54 12.81 6.82
C ILE A 324 -15.43 12.93 5.77
N ALA A 325 -14.99 11.82 5.16
CA ALA A 325 -13.98 11.86 4.10
C ALA A 325 -14.45 12.71 2.90
N ALA A 326 -15.70 12.55 2.46
CA ALA A 326 -16.27 13.36 1.39
C ALA A 326 -16.42 14.84 1.80
N GLU A 327 -16.84 15.14 3.03
CA GLU A 327 -16.90 16.53 3.52
C GLU A 327 -15.51 17.19 3.50
N LYS A 328 -14.48 16.48 3.92
CA LYS A 328 -13.10 16.97 3.92
C LYS A 328 -12.57 17.21 2.50
N VAL A 329 -12.84 16.33 1.54
CA VAL A 329 -12.54 16.58 0.12
C VAL A 329 -13.32 17.81 -0.41
N ALA A 330 -14.60 17.99 -0.05
CA ALA A 330 -15.36 19.20 -0.41
C ALA A 330 -14.79 20.48 0.23
N ASN A 331 -14.21 20.39 1.42
CA ASN A 331 -13.55 21.53 2.07
C ASN A 331 -12.24 21.87 1.36
N TYR A 332 -11.41 20.88 1.00
CA TYR A 332 -10.23 21.09 0.14
C TYR A 332 -10.56 21.80 -1.17
N GLN A 333 -11.69 21.47 -1.81
CA GLN A 333 -12.13 22.16 -3.04
C GLN A 333 -12.33 23.68 -2.82
N LYS A 334 -12.76 24.10 -1.63
CA LYS A 334 -13.06 25.50 -1.29
C LYS A 334 -11.84 26.26 -0.77
N ASN A 335 -11.01 25.64 0.07
CA ASN A 335 -9.94 26.30 0.81
C ASN A 335 -8.52 25.94 0.36
N LYS A 336 -8.35 24.88 -0.43
CA LYS A 336 -7.06 24.30 -0.88
C LYS A 336 -6.09 23.91 0.25
N ASP A 337 -6.61 23.72 1.47
CA ASP A 337 -5.84 23.28 2.64
C ASP A 337 -5.64 21.76 2.65
N GLN A 338 -4.39 21.35 2.42
CA GLN A 338 -3.94 19.96 2.31
C GLN A 338 -4.29 19.09 3.53
N ASN A 339 -4.46 19.69 4.72
CA ASN A 339 -4.81 18.92 5.92
C ASN A 339 -6.21 18.30 5.82
N ASN A 340 -7.10 18.88 5.02
CA ASN A 340 -8.37 18.23 4.70
C ASN A 340 -8.19 16.94 3.88
N LEU A 341 -7.18 16.85 3.00
CA LEU A 341 -6.90 15.62 2.26
C LEU A 341 -6.22 14.55 3.15
N VAL A 342 -5.38 14.98 4.10
CA VAL A 342 -4.82 14.10 5.15
C VAL A 342 -5.95 13.52 6.01
N GLU A 343 -6.87 14.36 6.49
CA GLU A 343 -8.03 13.90 7.25
C GLU A 343 -8.98 13.01 6.42
N ALA A 344 -9.13 13.26 5.12
CA ALA A 344 -9.91 12.39 4.24
C ALA A 344 -9.27 10.99 4.13
N GLN A 345 -7.95 10.92 3.91
CA GLN A 345 -7.20 9.65 3.95
C GLN A 345 -7.31 8.94 5.30
N GLN A 346 -7.20 9.67 6.42
CA GLN A 346 -7.39 9.09 7.74
C GLN A 346 -8.77 8.44 7.90
N ASN A 347 -9.82 9.10 7.42
CA ASN A 347 -11.18 8.54 7.47
C ASN A 347 -11.37 7.34 6.52
N LEU A 348 -10.74 7.34 5.35
CA LEU A 348 -10.71 6.17 4.46
C LEU A 348 -9.94 4.98 5.07
N LEU A 349 -8.84 5.23 5.77
CA LEU A 349 -8.12 4.23 6.54
C LEU A 349 -8.94 3.68 7.72
N ASN A 350 -9.66 4.56 8.43
CA ASN A 350 -10.59 4.17 9.51
C ASN A 350 -11.72 3.30 8.97
N PHE A 351 -12.29 3.66 7.81
CA PHE A 351 -13.24 2.83 7.08
C PHE A 351 -12.64 1.46 6.79
N LEU A 352 -11.44 1.39 6.20
CA LEU A 352 -10.79 0.13 5.82
C LEU A 352 -10.53 -0.78 7.03
N SER A 353 -10.08 -0.23 8.16
CA SER A 353 -9.85 -0.98 9.40
C SER A 353 -11.16 -1.52 10.00
N LEU A 354 -12.22 -0.72 10.01
CA LEU A 354 -13.54 -1.18 10.43
C LEU A 354 -14.11 -2.24 9.45
N TYR A 355 -13.91 -2.05 8.15
CA TYR A 355 -14.37 -2.95 7.09
C TYR A 355 -13.68 -4.31 7.15
N TYR A 356 -12.37 -4.31 7.42
CA TYR A 356 -11.59 -5.53 7.63
C TYR A 356 -12.02 -6.28 8.91
N SER A 357 -12.46 -5.56 9.94
CA SER A 357 -12.91 -6.12 11.24
C SER A 357 -14.43 -6.35 11.35
N LEU A 358 -15.16 -6.35 10.23
CA LEU A 358 -16.59 -6.72 10.18
C LEU A 358 -16.84 -8.14 10.71
#